data_AF-A0A940VW28-F1
#
_entry.id   AF-A0A940VW28-F1
#
_cell.length_a   1.000
_cell.length_b   1.000
_cell.length_c   1.000
_cell.angle_alpha   90.00
_cell.angle_beta   90.00
_cell.angle_gamma   90.00
#
_symmetry.space_group_name_H-M   'P 1'
#
loop_
_entity.id
_entity.type
_entity.pdbx_description
1 polymer ?
#
loop_
_entity_poly.entity_id
_entity_poly.type
_entity_poly.pdbx_seq_one_letter_code
_entity_poly.pdbx_strand_id
1 'polypeptide(L)' 'MKYSTQMDAARQGIVTPQMQVVATKEKMDPQRLRELVAGGQVVI' A
#
# COMPACT_ATOMS: atom_id res chain seq x y z
N MET A 1 18.06 -0.51 1.60
CA MET A 1 16.69 -0.66 1.07
C MET A 1 15.73 -0.07 2.10
N LYS A 2 14.80 0.81 1.70
CA LYS A 2 13.92 1.52 2.66
C LYS A 2 12.82 0.61 3.24
N TYR A 3 12.47 -0.46 2.53
CA TYR A 3 11.53 -1.52 2.94
C TYR A 3 11.77 -2.78 2.09
N SER A 4 11.27 -3.92 2.56
CA SER A 4 11.47 -5.24 1.95
C SER A 4 10.23 -5.80 1.25
N THR A 5 9.03 -5.40 1.70
CA THR A 5 7.73 -5.83 1.13
C THR A 5 6.75 -4.65 1.08
N GLN A 6 5.64 -4.80 0.35
CA GLN A 6 4.56 -3.80 0.33
C GLN A 6 3.92 -3.64 1.73
N MET A 7 3.80 -4.74 2.48
CA MET A 7 3.30 -4.71 3.86
C MET A 7 4.25 -3.97 4.81
N ASP A 8 5.55 -4.17 4.67
CA ASP A 8 6.58 -3.44 5.42
C ASP A 8 6.52 -1.93 5.10
N ALA A 9 6.48 -1.56 3.81
CA ALA A 9 6.29 -0.17 3.38
C ALA A 9 5.01 0.45 3.98
N ALA A 10 3.90 -0.29 3.91
CA ALA A 10 2.60 0.16 4.41
C ALA A 10 2.61 0.43 5.93
N ARG A 11 3.24 -0.47 6.71
CA ARG A 11 3.41 -0.31 8.16
C ARG A 11 4.34 0.84 8.52
N GLN A 12 5.30 1.16 7.66
CA GLN A 12 6.14 2.35 7.78
C GLN A 12 5.45 3.65 7.33
N GLY A 13 4.16 3.60 6.94
CA GLY A 13 3.41 4.78 6.48
C GLY A 13 3.74 5.21 5.04
N ILE A 14 4.46 4.37 4.29
CA ILE A 14 4.89 4.67 2.92
C ILE A 14 3.80 4.19 1.96
N VAL A 15 3.26 5.10 1.16
CA VAL A 15 2.48 4.76 -0.05
C VAL A 15 3.48 4.49 -1.18
N THR A 16 3.50 3.27 -1.70
CA THR A 16 4.40 2.90 -2.79
C THR A 16 3.81 3.27 -4.16
N PRO A 17 4.63 3.42 -5.21
CA PRO A 17 4.12 3.63 -6.57
C PRO A 17 3.17 2.52 -7.02
N GLN A 18 3.39 1.28 -6.61
CA GLN A 18 2.49 0.15 -6.90
C GLN A 18 1.13 0.33 -6.24
N MET A 19 1.09 0.76 -4.97
CA MET A 19 -0.16 1.12 -4.29
C MET A 19 -0.87 2.25 -5.04
N GLN A 20 -0.15 3.26 -5.53
CA GLN A 20 -0.76 4.36 -6.30
C GLN A 20 -1.43 3.86 -7.60
N VAL A 21 -0.79 2.94 -8.31
CA VAL A 21 -1.33 2.33 -9.54
C VAL A 21 -2.59 1.52 -9.23
N VAL A 22 -2.55 0.66 -8.21
CA VAL A 22 -3.72 -0.14 -7.79
C VAL A 22 -4.84 0.77 -7.29
N ALA A 23 -4.52 1.78 -6.49
CA ALA A 23 -5.49 2.75 -6.00
C ALA A 23 -6.21 3.48 -7.13
N THR A 24 -5.47 3.87 -8.18
CA THR A 24 -6.05 4.50 -9.37
C THR A 24 -6.94 3.54 -10.16
N LYS A 25 -6.51 2.28 -10.35
CA LYS A 25 -7.28 1.26 -11.08
C LYS A 25 -8.59 0.93 -10.37
N GLU A 26 -8.53 0.73 -9.05
CA GLU A 26 -9.68 0.41 -8.20
C GLU A 26 -10.49 1.66 -7.80
N LYS A 27 -10.09 2.85 -8.28
CA LYS A 27 -10.70 4.15 -7.94
C LYS A 27 -10.85 4.34 -6.42
N MET A 28 -9.85 3.93 -5.66
CA MET A 28 -9.80 4.04 -4.20
C MET A 28 -8.72 5.01 -3.76
N ASP A 29 -8.83 5.49 -2.53
CA ASP A 29 -7.80 6.34 -1.94
C ASP A 29 -6.50 5.55 -1.66
N PRO A 30 -5.32 6.04 -2.07
CA PRO A 30 -4.03 5.36 -1.84
C PRO A 30 -3.67 5.19 -0.36
N GLN A 31 -4.04 6.13 0.50
CA GLN A 31 -3.81 6.00 1.95
C GLN A 31 -4.70 4.90 2.52
N ARG A 32 -5.96 4.83 2.07
CA ARG A 32 -6.84 3.74 2.46
C ARG A 32 -6.30 2.38 2.03
N LEU A 33 -5.76 2.27 0.81
CA LEU A 33 -5.12 1.04 0.34
C LEU A 33 -3.91 0.67 1.22
N ARG A 34 -3.05 1.63 1.54
CA ARG A 34 -1.91 1.44 2.44
C ARG A 34 -2.36 0.91 3.80
N GLU A 35 -3.41 1.45 4.41
CA GLU A 35 -3.93 0.94 5.68
C GLU A 35 -4.36 -0.52 5.61
N LEU A 36 -5.07 -0.91 4.54
CA LEU A 36 -5.50 -2.29 4.33
C LEU A 36 -4.32 -3.24 4.13
N VAL A 37 -3.29 -2.80 3.41
CA VAL A 37 -2.05 -3.56 3.22
C VAL A 37 -1.27 -3.69 4.54
N ALA A 38 -1.20 -2.62 5.34
CA ALA A 38 -0.56 -2.63 6.65
C ALA A 38 -1.28 -3.61 7.62
N GLY A 39 -2.61 -3.65 7.54
CA GLY A 39 -3.49 -4.55 8.29
C GLY A 39 -3.55 -5.99 7.76
N GLY A 40 -2.88 -6.29 6.64
CA GLY A 40 -2.87 -7.62 6.04
C GLY A 40 -4.20 -8.05 5.40
N GLN A 41 -5.11 -7.10 5.16
CA GLN A 41 -6.40 -7.35 4.51
C GLN A 41 -6.27 -7.35 2.98
N VAL A 42 -5.24 -6.70 2.44
CA VAL A 42 -4.94 -6.62 1.00
C VAL A 42 -3.45 -6.92 0.79
N VAL A 43 -3.14 -7.62 -0.31
CA VAL A 43 -1.77 -7.93 -0.75
C VAL A 43 -1.61 -7.45 -2.20
N ILE A 44 -0.43 -6.88 -2.51
CA ILE A 44 -0.04 -6.33 -3.82
C ILE A 44 1.31 -6.92 -4.22
#